data_AF-A0A1G9N2H2-F1
#
_entry.id   AF-A0A1G9N2H2-F1
#
_cell.length_a   1.000
_cell.length_b   1.000
_cell.length_c   1.000
_cell.angle_alpha   90.00
_cell.angle_beta   90.00
_cell.angle_gamma   90.00
#
_symmetry.space_group_name_H-M   'P 1'
#
loop_
_entity.id
_entity.type
_entity.pdbx_description
1 polymer ?
#
loop_
_entity_poly.entity_id
_entity_poly.type
_entity_poly.pdbx_seq_one_letter_code
_entity_poly.pdbx_strand_id
1 'polypeptide(L)' 'MSQSSTAPAAPPRTAASVTGISSLDRAGLLALWQEVHGGPPPRSMSQPLLRKVLAFDLQLGAAGG' A
#
# COMPACT_ATOMS: atom_id res chain seq x y z
N MET A 1 26.53 -17.96 9.29
CA MET A 1 25.42 -17.25 9.98
C MET A 1 24.90 -16.22 8.98
N SER A 2 23.78 -16.55 8.36
CA SER A 2 23.29 -15.97 7.11
C SER A 2 22.65 -14.60 7.32
N GLN A 3 23.19 -13.56 6.69
CA GLN A 3 22.47 -12.30 6.47
C GLN A 3 22.15 -12.19 4.98
N SER A 4 20.99 -12.72 4.59
CA SER A 4 20.39 -12.50 3.28
C SER A 4 19.21 -11.55 3.46
N SER A 5 19.50 -10.26 3.64
CA SER A 5 18.49 -9.21 3.62
C SER A 5 18.78 -8.28 2.44
N THR A 6 18.57 -8.78 1.24
CA THR A 6 18.42 -7.93 0.04
C THR A 6 16.92 -7.72 -0.15
N ALA A 7 16.43 -6.62 0.41
CA ALA A 7 15.17 -6.02 0.01
C ALA A 7 15.42 -5.34 -1.35
N PRO A 8 14.68 -5.70 -2.43
CA PRO A 8 14.78 -4.95 -3.67
C PRO A 8 14.17 -3.56 -3.45
N ALA A 9 14.82 -2.55 -4.03
CA ALA A 9 14.48 -1.15 -3.91
C ALA A 9 12.96 -0.89 -4.14
N ALA A 10 12.27 -0.54 -3.05
CA ALA A 10 10.92 0.01 -3.10
C ALA A 10 10.99 1.47 -3.58
N PRO A 11 10.11 1.92 -4.50
CA PRO A 11 9.98 3.33 -4.84
C PRO A 11 9.62 4.15 -3.57
N PRO A 12 9.97 5.44 -3.53
CA PRO A 12 10.04 6.22 -2.29
C PRO A 12 8.73 6.24 -1.51
N ARG A 13 8.84 5.80 -0.25
CA ARG A 13 7.83 5.67 0.82
C ARG A 13 7.06 6.96 1.21
N THR A 14 7.14 8.04 0.43
CA THR A 14 6.72 9.39 0.83
C THR A 14 5.62 9.99 -0.03
N ALA A 15 5.26 9.40 -1.18
CA ALA A 15 4.37 10.05 -2.15
C ALA A 15 3.02 9.34 -2.39
N ALA A 16 2.67 8.34 -1.58
CA ALA A 16 1.32 7.77 -1.63
C ALA A 16 0.36 8.77 -0.96
N SER A 17 -0.19 9.69 -1.76
CA SER A 17 -1.29 10.58 -1.36
C SER A 17 -2.61 9.94 -1.76
N VAL A 18 -3.71 10.30 -1.09
CA VAL A 18 -5.08 9.86 -1.42
C VAL A 18 -5.40 10.04 -2.92
N THR A 19 -4.97 11.16 -3.49
CA THR A 19 -5.11 11.48 -4.92
C THR A 19 -4.34 10.50 -5.82
N GLY A 20 -3.19 10.01 -5.37
CA GLY A 20 -2.38 9.02 -6.09
C GLY A 20 -3.04 7.66 -6.18
N ILE A 21 -3.73 7.21 -5.12
CA ILE A 21 -4.43 5.90 -5.09
C ILE A 21 -5.48 5.76 -6.19
N SER A 22 -6.19 6.85 -6.52
CA SER A 22 -7.23 6.79 -7.56
C SER A 22 -6.64 6.49 -8.94
N SER A 23 -5.39 6.88 -9.19
CA SER A 23 -4.68 6.58 -10.45
C SER A 23 -3.90 5.27 -10.42
N LEU A 24 -3.77 4.60 -9.26
CA LEU A 24 -3.06 3.33 -9.19
C LEU A 24 -3.87 2.22 -9.86
N ASP A 25 -3.20 1.47 -10.74
CA ASP A 25 -3.71 0.19 -11.25
C ASP A 25 -3.71 -0.89 -10.14
N ARG A 26 -4.34 -2.03 -10.39
CA ARG A 26 -4.40 -3.15 -9.44
C ARG A 26 -3.03 -3.55 -8.92
N ALA A 27 -1.99 -3.62 -9.77
CA ALA A 27 -0.65 -3.96 -9.31
C ALA A 27 -0.09 -2.94 -8.29
N GLY A 28 -0.33 -1.65 -8.53
CA GLY A 28 0.07 -0.56 -7.62
C GLY A 28 -0.68 -0.62 -6.29
N LEU A 29 -1.97 -0.99 -6.31
CA LEU A 29 -2.76 -1.16 -5.09
C LEU A 29 -2.30 -2.36 -4.26
N LEU A 30 -1.93 -3.47 -4.91
CA LEU A 30 -1.40 -4.64 -4.20
C LEU A 30 -0.05 -4.32 -3.54
N ALA A 31 0.83 -3.61 -4.24
CA ALA A 31 2.11 -3.17 -3.69
C ALA A 31 1.89 -2.25 -2.48
N LEU A 32 1.03 -1.23 -2.62
CA LEU A 32 0.73 -0.32 -1.52
C LEU A 32 0.10 -1.05 -0.32
N TRP A 33 -0.77 -2.03 -0.56
CA TRP A 33 -1.34 -2.84 0.49
C TRP A 33 -0.28 -3.64 1.25
N GLN A 34 0.67 -4.26 0.55
CA GLN A 34 1.78 -4.98 1.19
C GLN A 34 2.66 -4.04 2.01
N GLU A 35 2.88 -2.81 1.55
CA GLU A 35 3.65 -1.82 2.30
C GLU A 35 2.93 -1.36 3.58
N VAL A 36 1.61 -1.10 3.50
CA VAL A 36 0.81 -0.59 4.63
C VAL A 36 0.49 -1.68 5.65
N HIS A 37 0.13 -2.88 5.18
CA HIS A 37 -0.37 -3.96 6.05
C HIS A 37 0.62 -5.14 6.22
N GLY A 38 1.75 -5.14 5.52
CA GLY A 38 2.78 -6.19 5.64
C GLY A 38 2.38 -7.57 5.11
N GLY A 39 1.29 -7.68 4.35
CA GLY A 39 0.75 -8.96 3.87
C GLY A 39 -0.14 -8.80 2.64
N PRO A 40 -0.54 -9.89 1.97
CA PRO A 40 -1.40 -9.82 0.79
C PRO A 40 -2.84 -9.40 1.16
N PRO A 41 -3.57 -8.69 0.28
CA PRO A 41 -4.96 -8.32 0.53
C PRO A 41 -5.89 -9.53 0.50
N PRO A 42 -7.04 -9.45 1.19
CA PRO A 42 -8.06 -10.49 1.16
C PRO A 42 -8.52 -10.78 -0.28
N ARG A 43 -8.55 -12.06 -0.65
CA ARG A 43 -8.89 -12.50 -2.02
C ARG A 43 -10.30 -12.08 -2.48
N SER A 44 -11.20 -11.84 -1.53
CA SER A 44 -12.58 -11.38 -1.77
C SER A 44 -12.71 -9.87 -1.94
N MET A 45 -11.61 -9.11 -1.81
CA MET A 45 -11.64 -7.66 -1.89
C MET A 45 -11.65 -7.21 -3.36
N SER A 46 -12.70 -6.46 -3.73
CA SER A 46 -12.77 -5.83 -5.05
C SER A 46 -11.77 -4.68 -5.14
N GLN A 47 -11.26 -4.40 -6.34
CA GLN A 47 -10.35 -3.28 -6.60
C GLN A 47 -10.89 -1.90 -6.10
N PRO A 48 -12.18 -1.54 -6.26
CA PRO A 48 -12.69 -0.30 -5.69
C PRO A 48 -12.72 -0.30 -4.15
N LEU A 49 -12.95 -1.45 -3.51
CA LEU A 49 -12.90 -1.57 -2.05
C LEU A 49 -11.45 -1.44 -1.54
N LEU A 50 -10.51 -2.10 -2.22
CA LEU A 50 -9.07 -2.00 -1.95
C LEU A 50 -8.58 -0.55 -1.99
N ARG A 51 -9.02 0.23 -3.01
CA ARG A 51 -8.73 1.67 -3.10
C ARG A 51 -9.25 2.46 -1.91
N LYS A 52 -10.51 2.23 -1.52
CA LYS A 52 -11.14 2.97 -0.41
C LYS A 52 -10.43 2.70 0.91
N VAL A 53 -10.08 1.45 1.20
CA VAL A 53 -9.37 1.08 2.43
C VAL A 53 -7.99 1.73 2.46
N LEU A 54 -7.18 1.57 1.40
CA LEU A 54 -5.87 2.20 1.31
C LEU A 54 -5.96 3.73 1.43
N ALA A 55 -6.95 4.37 0.78
CA ALA A 55 -7.15 5.81 0.87
C ALA A 55 -7.51 6.25 2.30
N PHE A 56 -8.30 5.45 3.01
CA PHE A 56 -8.67 5.69 4.40
C PHE A 56 -7.47 5.51 5.33
N ASP A 57 -6.70 4.42 5.19
CA ASP A 57 -5.50 4.17 6.02
C ASP A 57 -4.44 5.25 5.82
N LEU A 58 -4.23 5.73 4.59
CA LEU A 58 -3.34 6.87 4.34
C LEU A 58 -3.85 8.17 4.96
N GLN A 59 -5.17 8.40 4.96
CA GLN A 59 -5.76 9.56 5.64
C GLN A 59 -5.59 9.48 7.16
N LEU A 60 -5.80 8.30 7.74
CA LEU A 60 -5.62 8.07 9.18
C LEU A 60 -4.14 8.19 9.60
N GLY A 61 -3.22 7.65 8.80
CA GLY A 61 -1.78 7.80 9.05
C GLY A 61 -1.30 9.25 8.91
N ALA A 62 -1.89 10.02 7.98
CA ALA A 62 -1.59 11.43 7.81
C ALA A 62 -2.23 12.33 8.87
N ALA A 63 -3.37 11.94 9.42
CA ALA A 63 -4.09 12.63 10.49
C ALA A 63 -3.69 12.13 11.90
N GLY A 64 -2.61 11.35 12.00
CA GLY A 64 -2.32 10.47 13.13
C GLY A 64 -2.49 11.08 14.52
N GLY A 65 -3.05 10.25 15.42
CA GLY A 65 -2.67 10.12 16.83
C GLY A 65 -2.89 11.30 17.75
#